data_AF-K2AFC0-F1
#
_entry.id   AF-K2AFC0-F1
#
_cell.length_a   1.000
_cell.length_b   1.000
_cell.length_c   1.000
_cell.angle_alpha   90.00
_cell.angle_beta   90.00
_cell.angle_gamma   90.00
#
_symmetry.space_group_name_H-M   'P 1'
#
loop_
_entity.id
_entity.type
_entity.pdbx_description
1 polymer ?
#
loop_
_entity_poly.entity_id
_entity_poly.type
_entity_poly.pdbx_seq_one_letter_code
_entity_poly.pdbx_strand_id
1 'polypeptide(L)'
;MNIVQSWKDSLNLFKPENLKPFLMVTAKTVIDIYKNINKPLTSQGNWILFGIVAGLVVLTNIVKLFHWFWLVELLLATMYYLLTFVVVLALRPSIDQKGWDYFYDKVQKFWYLIAPMIILAIGGIDTVGLFVWYLFFLFAAIDTHGTAQELLGSLRTSFIMIVYNLPVCIAAYVALWFINKLLDGLLSFVIGYFGGLTLAVLFYILLIPIQVALIANLYVKFIHGQPSLYFKQPE
;
A
#
# COMPACT_ATOMS: atom_id res chain seq x y z
N MET A 1 1.03 -12.52 25.76
CA MET A 1 2.49 -12.53 25.48
C MET A 1 3.10 -11.23 25.98
N ASN A 2 4.30 -11.24 26.57
CA ASN A 2 4.97 -10.00 27.02
C ASN A 2 5.53 -9.23 25.81
N ILE A 3 5.39 -7.90 25.80
CA ILE A 3 5.88 -7.01 24.74
C ILE A 3 7.38 -7.17 24.46
N VAL A 4 8.21 -7.31 25.50
CA VAL A 4 9.66 -7.47 25.35
C VAL A 4 10.00 -8.78 24.65
N GLN A 5 9.24 -9.84 24.94
CA GLN A 5 9.40 -11.13 24.26
C GLN A 5 9.00 -11.02 22.79
N SER A 6 7.87 -10.36 22.51
CA SER A 6 7.42 -10.07 21.16
C SER A 6 8.45 -9.29 20.34
N TRP A 7 9.15 -8.33 20.96
CA TRP A 7 10.24 -7.59 20.33
C TRP A 7 11.44 -8.47 20.02
N LYS A 8 11.86 -9.35 20.94
CA LYS A 8 12.93 -10.31 20.68
C LYS A 8 12.57 -11.25 19.53
N ASP A 9 11.34 -11.75 19.52
CA ASP A 9 10.86 -12.68 18.51
C ASP A 9 10.76 -12.03 17.13
N SER A 10 10.28 -10.78 17.06
CA SER A 10 10.21 -10.02 15.82
C SER A 10 11.61 -9.65 15.28
N LEU A 11 12.56 -9.30 16.15
CA LEU A 11 13.96 -9.02 15.78
C LEU A 11 14.68 -10.24 15.19
N ASN A 12 14.23 -11.47 15.45
CA ASN A 12 14.78 -12.66 14.78
C ASN A 12 14.63 -12.58 13.25
N LEU A 13 13.74 -11.75 12.72
CA LEU A 13 13.65 -11.46 11.28
C LEU A 13 14.98 -10.97 10.69
N PHE A 14 15.79 -10.22 11.44
CA PHE A 14 17.05 -9.65 10.96
C PHE A 14 18.22 -10.63 10.97
N LYS A 15 18.05 -11.83 11.54
CA LYS A 15 19.06 -12.87 11.42
C LYS A 15 19.20 -13.30 9.96
N PRO A 16 20.42 -13.58 9.45
CA PRO A 16 20.65 -13.92 8.04
C PRO A 16 19.76 -15.07 7.53
N GLU A 17 19.53 -16.07 8.39
CA GLU A 17 18.66 -17.23 8.14
C GLU A 17 17.20 -16.87 7.86
N ASN A 18 16.70 -15.76 8.40
CA ASN A 18 15.31 -15.30 8.24
C ASN A 18 15.18 -14.12 7.26
N LEU A 19 16.17 -13.22 7.25
CA LEU A 19 16.16 -12.02 6.43
C LEU A 19 16.24 -12.35 4.95
N LYS A 20 17.14 -13.28 4.56
CA LYS A 20 17.30 -13.66 3.15
C LYS A 20 16.02 -14.29 2.58
N PRO A 21 15.39 -15.30 3.22
CA PRO A 21 14.10 -15.80 2.77
C PRO A 21 13.03 -14.72 2.72
N PHE A 22 12.95 -13.83 3.72
CA PHE A 22 11.97 -12.75 3.75
C PHE A 22 12.12 -11.77 2.58
N LEU A 23 13.34 -11.35 2.28
CA LEU A 23 13.62 -10.48 1.12
C LEU A 23 13.32 -11.19 -0.20
N MET A 24 13.64 -12.48 -0.30
CA MET A 24 13.36 -13.28 -1.49
C MET A 24 11.85 -13.45 -1.73
N VAL A 25 11.08 -13.72 -0.67
CA VAL A 25 9.61 -13.76 -0.74
C VAL A 25 9.07 -12.39 -1.12
N THR A 26 9.62 -11.31 -0.58
CA THR A 26 9.21 -9.93 -0.94
C THR A 26 9.49 -9.61 -2.40
N ALA A 27 10.68 -9.92 -2.91
CA ALA A 27 11.00 -9.76 -4.32
C ALA A 27 10.08 -10.59 -5.22
N LYS A 28 9.80 -11.85 -4.84
CA LYS A 28 8.86 -12.70 -5.56
C LYS A 28 7.46 -12.10 -5.59
N THR A 29 6.94 -11.64 -4.44
CA THR A 29 5.64 -10.97 -4.33
C THR A 29 5.57 -9.77 -5.27
N VAL A 30 6.60 -8.92 -5.32
CA VAL A 30 6.69 -7.77 -6.23
C VAL A 30 6.64 -8.21 -7.70
N ILE A 31 7.42 -9.22 -8.08
CA ILE A 31 7.42 -9.76 -9.45
C ILE A 31 6.03 -10.31 -9.82
N ASP A 32 5.38 -11.03 -8.91
CA ASP A 32 4.07 -11.61 -9.14
C ASP A 32 2.99 -10.52 -9.26
N ILE A 33 3.08 -9.42 -8.50
CA ILE A 33 2.22 -8.23 -8.70
C ILE A 33 2.41 -7.71 -10.12
N TYR A 34 3.64 -7.47 -10.58
CA TYR A 34 3.89 -6.94 -11.92
C TYR A 34 3.41 -7.87 -13.03
N LYS A 35 3.63 -9.18 -12.88
CA LYS A 35 3.08 -10.17 -13.80
C LYS A 35 1.55 -10.08 -13.85
N ASN A 36 0.89 -9.93 -12.71
CA ASN A 36 -0.57 -9.87 -12.64
C ASN A 36 -1.15 -8.55 -13.14
N ILE A 37 -0.53 -7.40 -12.83
CA ILE A 37 -0.91 -6.10 -13.41
C ILE A 37 -0.81 -6.13 -14.94
N ASN A 38 0.17 -6.87 -15.48
CA ASN A 38 0.38 -7.02 -16.91
C ASN A 38 -0.42 -8.15 -17.59
N LYS A 39 -1.09 -9.04 -16.82
CA LYS A 39 -1.90 -10.17 -17.35
C LYS A 39 -3.18 -9.77 -18.10
N PRO A 40 -4.00 -8.79 -17.65
CA PRO A 40 -5.27 -8.46 -18.32
C PRO A 40 -5.12 -7.69 -19.64
N LEU A 41 -3.92 -7.57 -20.21
CA LEU A 41 -3.68 -6.83 -21.46
C LEU A 41 -3.95 -7.66 -22.75
N THR A 42 -4.47 -8.88 -22.66
CA THR A 42 -4.40 -9.84 -23.77
C THR A 42 -5.71 -10.16 -24.52
N SER A 43 -6.87 -9.56 -24.21
CA SER A 43 -8.05 -9.73 -25.11
C SER A 43 -8.98 -8.52 -25.27
N GLN A 44 -9.12 -7.64 -24.27
CA GLN A 44 -9.77 -6.31 -24.39
C GLN A 44 -8.73 -5.16 -24.35
N GLY A 45 -7.48 -5.52 -24.67
CA GLY A 45 -6.23 -4.89 -24.22
C GLY A 45 -6.09 -3.38 -24.41
N ASN A 46 -5.33 -2.80 -23.48
CA ASN A 46 -4.75 -1.45 -23.50
C ASN A 46 -5.68 -0.24 -23.58
N TRP A 47 -6.97 -0.34 -23.91
CA TRP A 47 -7.81 0.85 -24.06
C TRP A 47 -8.10 1.59 -22.75
N ILE A 48 -8.30 0.88 -21.64
CA ILE A 48 -8.49 1.49 -20.31
C ILE A 48 -7.19 2.16 -19.86
N LEU A 49 -6.05 1.47 -19.98
CA LEU A 49 -4.74 2.04 -19.63
C LEU A 49 -4.39 3.25 -20.51
N PHE A 50 -4.65 3.15 -21.82
CA PHE A 50 -4.49 4.24 -22.77
C PHE A 50 -5.40 5.41 -22.45
N GLY A 51 -6.68 5.17 -22.10
CA GLY A 51 -7.62 6.20 -21.67
C GLY A 51 -7.18 6.90 -20.38
N ILE A 52 -6.66 6.14 -19.40
CA ILE A 52 -6.09 6.68 -18.17
C ILE A 52 -4.86 7.54 -18.49
N VAL A 53 -3.92 7.03 -19.29
CA VAL A 53 -2.70 7.75 -19.69
C VAL A 53 -3.04 9.02 -20.48
N ALA A 54 -3.92 8.93 -21.48
CA ALA A 54 -4.38 10.07 -22.26
C ALA A 54 -5.09 11.12 -21.39
N GLY A 55 -5.96 10.67 -20.48
CA GLY A 55 -6.62 11.55 -19.51
C GLY A 55 -5.63 12.28 -18.61
N LEU A 56 -4.59 11.60 -18.12
CA LEU A 56 -3.55 12.19 -17.30
C LEU A 56 -2.68 13.19 -18.07
N VAL A 57 -2.39 12.92 -19.36
CA VAL A 57 -1.70 13.88 -20.24
C VAL A 57 -2.55 15.13 -20.42
N VAL A 58 -3.83 14.99 -20.75
CA VAL A 58 -4.75 16.13 -20.92
C VAL A 58 -4.87 16.92 -19.61
N LEU A 59 -5.10 16.24 -18.49
CA LEU A 59 -5.23 16.84 -17.17
C LEU A 59 -3.96 17.59 -16.75
N THR A 60 -2.78 17.03 -17.00
CA THR A 60 -1.50 17.69 -16.77
C THR A 60 -1.42 19.04 -17.49
N ASN A 61 -1.81 19.07 -18.77
CA ASN A 61 -1.73 20.27 -19.59
C ASN A 61 -2.76 21.32 -19.16
N ILE A 62 -3.98 20.89 -18.80
CA ILE A 62 -5.02 21.78 -18.23
C ILE A 62 -4.51 22.41 -16.93
N VAL A 63 -3.98 21.61 -16.01
CA VAL A 63 -3.49 22.12 -14.72
C VAL A 63 -2.34 23.10 -14.90
N LYS A 64 -1.41 22.84 -15.82
CA LYS A 64 -0.33 23.77 -16.17
C LYS A 64 -0.88 25.07 -16.77
N LEU A 65 -1.85 24.98 -17.68
CA LEU A 65 -2.47 26.15 -18.31
C LEU A 65 -3.14 27.07 -17.28
N PHE A 66 -3.89 26.51 -16.34
CA PHE A 66 -4.64 27.27 -15.35
C PHE A 66 -3.90 27.53 -14.03
N HIS A 67 -2.64 27.10 -13.91
CA HIS A 67 -1.81 27.25 -12.70
C HIS A 67 -2.47 26.70 -11.42
N TRP A 68 -3.26 25.62 -11.56
CA TRP A 68 -3.95 24.98 -10.44
C TRP A 68 -3.04 24.02 -9.68
N PHE A 69 -1.97 24.55 -9.09
CA PHE A 69 -0.94 23.74 -8.42
C PHE A 69 -1.49 22.89 -7.26
N TRP A 70 -2.47 23.40 -6.51
CA TRP A 70 -3.16 22.64 -5.46
C TRP A 70 -3.90 21.40 -6.00
N LEU A 71 -4.40 21.46 -7.25
CA LEU A 71 -5.05 20.32 -7.89
C LEU A 71 -4.03 19.22 -8.24
N VAL A 72 -2.77 19.58 -8.51
CA VAL A 72 -1.69 18.59 -8.73
C VAL A 72 -1.49 17.74 -7.47
N GLU A 73 -1.41 18.37 -6.30
CA GLU A 73 -1.19 17.67 -5.02
C GLU A 73 -2.36 16.74 -4.69
N LEU A 74 -3.60 17.20 -4.85
CA LEU A 74 -4.79 16.38 -4.69
C LEU A 74 -4.79 15.17 -5.64
N LEU A 75 -4.44 15.38 -6.92
CA LEU A 75 -4.39 14.30 -7.90
C LEU A 75 -3.29 13.28 -7.57
N LEU A 76 -2.09 13.74 -7.23
CA LEU A 76 -0.98 12.86 -6.85
C LEU A 76 -1.31 12.04 -5.59
N ALA A 77 -1.85 12.68 -4.56
CA ALA A 77 -2.29 11.98 -3.35
C ALA A 77 -3.38 10.94 -3.67
N THR A 78 -4.37 11.32 -4.48
CA THR A 78 -5.44 10.41 -4.92
C THR A 78 -4.88 9.20 -5.66
N MET A 79 -3.96 9.43 -6.62
CA MET A 79 -3.35 8.37 -7.41
C MET A 79 -2.49 7.44 -6.54
N TYR A 80 -1.73 7.99 -5.60
CA TYR A 80 -0.90 7.24 -4.69
C TYR A 80 -1.74 6.29 -3.81
N TYR A 81 -2.78 6.80 -3.15
CA TYR A 81 -3.60 5.97 -2.26
C TYR A 81 -4.56 5.05 -2.99
N LEU A 82 -5.07 5.45 -4.15
CA LEU A 82 -5.89 4.57 -5.00
C LEU A 82 -5.06 3.37 -5.47
N LEU A 83 -3.84 3.62 -5.98
CA LEU A 83 -2.97 2.54 -6.43
C LEU A 83 -2.55 1.65 -5.26
N THR A 84 -2.23 2.26 -4.11
CA THR A 84 -1.95 1.52 -2.86
C THR A 84 -3.09 0.57 -2.51
N PHE A 85 -4.34 1.07 -2.49
CA PHE A 85 -5.52 0.28 -2.16
C PHE A 85 -5.74 -0.89 -3.15
N VAL A 86 -5.59 -0.64 -4.46
CA VAL A 86 -5.69 -1.68 -5.48
C VAL A 86 -4.62 -2.76 -5.29
N VAL A 87 -3.38 -2.37 -5.00
CA VAL A 87 -2.29 -3.33 -4.75
C VAL A 87 -2.54 -4.15 -3.49
N VAL A 88 -3.05 -3.53 -2.42
CA VAL A 88 -3.46 -4.25 -1.19
C VAL A 88 -4.52 -5.31 -1.51
N LEU A 89 -5.57 -4.96 -2.26
CA LEU A 89 -6.61 -5.91 -2.69
C LEU A 89 -6.02 -7.04 -3.54
N ALA A 90 -5.07 -6.73 -4.42
CA ALA A 90 -4.40 -7.70 -5.27
C ALA A 90 -3.47 -8.64 -4.48
N LEU A 91 -2.88 -8.18 -3.39
CA LEU A 91 -1.97 -8.95 -2.54
C LEU A 91 -2.66 -9.83 -1.49
N ARG A 92 -3.97 -9.65 -1.29
CA ARG A 92 -4.73 -10.49 -0.36
C ARG A 92 -4.54 -11.99 -0.68
N PRO A 93 -4.23 -12.86 0.30
CA PRO A 93 -3.95 -14.28 0.05
C PRO A 93 -5.11 -15.15 -0.47
N SER A 94 -6.35 -14.65 -0.59
CA SER A 94 -7.47 -15.42 -1.15
C SER A 94 -7.36 -15.51 -2.68
N ILE A 95 -6.65 -16.54 -3.18
CA ILE A 95 -6.29 -16.71 -4.59
C ILE A 95 -7.47 -17.18 -5.45
N ASP A 96 -8.46 -17.87 -4.87
CA ASP A 96 -9.47 -18.58 -5.67
C ASP A 96 -10.64 -17.71 -6.18
N GLN A 97 -10.65 -16.41 -5.88
CA GLN A 97 -11.71 -15.50 -6.31
C GLN A 97 -11.20 -14.14 -6.83
N LYS A 98 -9.95 -14.01 -7.33
CA LYS A 98 -9.45 -12.72 -7.85
C LYS A 98 -9.93 -12.43 -9.29
N GLY A 99 -11.24 -12.34 -9.47
CA GLY A 99 -11.90 -11.86 -10.69
C GLY A 99 -12.40 -10.42 -10.57
N TRP A 100 -13.02 -9.90 -11.62
CA TRP A 100 -13.60 -8.56 -11.63
C TRP A 100 -14.64 -8.36 -10.51
N ASP A 101 -15.47 -9.37 -10.27
CA ASP A 101 -16.53 -9.33 -9.23
C ASP A 101 -15.96 -9.14 -7.82
N TYR A 102 -14.82 -9.77 -7.52
CA TYR A 102 -14.12 -9.57 -6.25
C TYR A 102 -13.59 -8.16 -6.09
N PHE A 103 -12.96 -7.61 -7.13
CA PHE A 103 -12.48 -6.22 -7.08
C PHE A 103 -13.66 -5.25 -6.94
N TYR A 104 -14.74 -5.49 -7.68
CA TYR A 104 -15.95 -4.67 -7.62
C TYR A 104 -16.58 -4.70 -6.22
N ASP A 105 -16.82 -5.88 -5.65
CA ASP A 105 -17.37 -6.06 -4.29
C ASP A 105 -16.50 -5.33 -3.25
N LYS A 106 -15.19 -5.56 -3.27
CA LYS A 106 -14.27 -4.95 -2.31
C LYS A 106 -14.13 -3.45 -2.47
N VAL A 107 -14.11 -2.94 -3.70
CA VAL A 107 -14.07 -1.49 -3.96
C VAL A 107 -15.36 -0.85 -3.44
N GLN A 108 -16.53 -1.37 -3.81
CA GLN A 108 -17.82 -0.82 -3.34
C GLN A 108 -17.89 -0.78 -1.82
N LYS A 109 -17.34 -1.79 -1.17
CA LYS A 109 -17.38 -1.94 0.28
C LYS A 109 -16.37 -1.11 1.05
N PHE A 110 -15.20 -0.80 0.48
CA PHE A 110 -14.09 -0.22 1.24
C PHE A 110 -13.47 1.04 0.59
N TRP A 111 -13.98 1.55 -0.53
CA TRP A 111 -13.43 2.74 -1.20
C TRP A 111 -13.32 3.96 -0.29
N TYR A 112 -14.25 4.12 0.66
CA TYR A 112 -14.25 5.25 1.60
C TYR A 112 -13.04 5.26 2.55
N LEU A 113 -12.33 4.14 2.70
CA LEU A 113 -11.11 4.07 3.51
C LEU A 113 -9.94 4.85 2.90
N ILE A 114 -10.03 5.18 1.60
CA ILE A 114 -9.01 5.95 0.87
C ILE A 114 -9.10 7.45 1.25
N ALA A 115 -10.32 7.96 1.47
CA ALA A 115 -10.57 9.39 1.62
C ALA A 115 -9.83 10.04 2.81
N PRO A 116 -9.79 9.44 4.02
CA PRO A 116 -9.04 10.00 5.14
C PRO A 116 -7.56 10.21 4.83
N MET A 117 -6.93 9.27 4.12
CA MET A 117 -5.52 9.37 3.77
C MET A 117 -5.24 10.46 2.73
N ILE A 118 -6.14 10.63 1.75
CA ILE A 118 -6.05 11.74 0.80
C ILE A 118 -6.12 13.08 1.55
N ILE A 119 -7.07 13.23 2.48
CA ILE A 119 -7.23 14.45 3.29
C ILE A 119 -5.96 14.72 4.12
N LEU A 120 -5.41 13.70 4.77
CA LEU A 120 -4.19 13.83 5.58
C LEU A 120 -2.96 14.19 4.74
N ALA A 121 -2.83 13.64 3.53
CA ALA A 121 -1.73 13.97 2.63
C ALA A 121 -1.79 15.40 2.13
N ILE A 122 -2.95 15.88 1.71
CA ILE A 122 -3.13 17.28 1.28
C ILE A 122 -2.93 18.24 2.46
N GLY A 123 -3.30 17.83 3.67
CA GLY A 123 -3.04 18.58 4.89
C GLY A 123 -1.57 18.59 5.34
N GLY A 124 -0.67 17.88 4.65
CA GLY A 124 0.75 17.78 5.02
C GLY A 124 1.01 16.97 6.30
N ILE A 125 0.04 16.15 6.73
CA ILE A 125 0.12 15.33 7.95
C ILE A 125 0.57 13.90 7.60
N ASP A 126 0.56 13.52 6.32
CA ASP A 126 1.02 12.19 5.89
C ASP A 126 2.49 11.96 6.23
N THR A 127 2.73 10.93 7.03
CA THR A 127 4.07 10.49 7.43
C THR A 127 4.21 9.02 7.08
N VAL A 128 5.45 8.58 6.87
CA VAL A 128 5.76 7.16 6.62
C VAL A 128 5.21 6.26 7.74
N GLY A 129 5.14 6.75 8.97
CA GLY A 129 4.58 6.01 10.11
C GLY A 129 3.07 5.82 9.99
N LEU A 130 2.34 6.87 9.62
CA LEU A 130 0.90 6.79 9.33
C LEU A 130 0.63 5.88 8.12
N PHE A 131 1.48 5.93 7.09
CA PHE A 131 1.37 5.06 5.93
C PHE A 131 1.53 3.57 6.30
N VAL A 132 2.53 3.23 7.13
CA VAL A 132 2.70 1.85 7.64
C VAL A 132 1.47 1.39 8.42
N TRP A 133 0.95 2.25 9.31
CA TRP A 133 -0.24 1.93 10.07
C TRP A 133 -1.47 1.74 9.18
N TYR A 134 -1.66 2.64 8.22
CA TYR A 134 -2.74 2.56 7.24
C TYR A 134 -2.70 1.24 6.45
N LEU A 135 -1.52 0.78 6.02
CA LEU A 135 -1.40 -0.49 5.32
C LEU A 135 -1.80 -1.69 6.18
N PHE A 136 -1.33 -1.77 7.43
CA PHE A 136 -1.76 -2.82 8.35
C PHE A 136 -3.25 -2.77 8.63
N PHE A 137 -3.80 -1.56 8.77
CA PHE A 137 -5.23 -1.35 8.92
C PHE A 137 -6.01 -1.85 7.70
N LEU A 138 -5.60 -1.49 6.49
CA LEU A 138 -6.25 -1.94 5.26
C LEU A 138 -6.25 -3.47 5.14
N PHE A 139 -5.09 -4.11 5.36
CA PHE A 139 -5.01 -5.58 5.32
C PHE A 139 -5.98 -6.21 6.33
N ALA A 140 -6.02 -5.69 7.56
CA ALA A 140 -6.94 -6.17 8.58
C ALA A 140 -8.42 -5.81 8.31
N ALA A 141 -8.71 -4.72 7.61
CA ALA A 141 -10.09 -4.27 7.34
C ALA A 141 -10.73 -5.06 6.19
N ILE A 142 -9.97 -5.36 5.14
CA ILE A 142 -10.46 -6.04 3.93
C ILE A 142 -10.96 -7.47 4.21
N ASP A 143 -10.48 -8.07 5.30
CA ASP A 143 -10.90 -9.39 5.80
C ASP A 143 -12.22 -9.38 6.60
N THR A 144 -12.84 -8.21 6.80
CA THR A 144 -14.06 -8.06 7.62
C THR A 144 -15.34 -7.91 6.81
N HIS A 145 -16.49 -7.90 7.50
CA HIS A 145 -17.76 -7.51 6.90
C HIS A 145 -17.91 -5.99 6.71
N GLY A 146 -16.90 -5.17 7.06
CA GLY A 146 -16.89 -3.72 6.84
C GLY A 146 -17.85 -2.96 7.74
N THR A 147 -18.35 -3.59 8.81
CA THR A 147 -19.15 -2.89 9.81
C THR A 147 -18.26 -1.96 10.64
N ALA A 148 -18.84 -0.88 11.19
CA ALA A 148 -18.08 0.09 11.97
C ALA A 148 -17.33 -0.55 13.16
N GLN A 149 -17.95 -1.53 13.82
CA GLN A 149 -17.33 -2.24 14.95
C GLN A 149 -16.14 -3.09 14.51
N GLU A 150 -16.23 -3.77 13.36
CA GLU A 150 -15.12 -4.54 12.83
C GLU A 150 -13.97 -3.65 12.36
N LEU A 151 -14.26 -2.50 11.74
CA LEU A 151 -13.22 -1.55 11.33
C LEU A 151 -12.47 -0.97 12.54
N LEU A 152 -13.18 -0.66 13.63
CA LEU A 152 -12.55 -0.30 14.90
C LEU A 152 -11.70 -1.45 15.45
N GLY A 153 -12.16 -2.69 15.29
CA GLY A 153 -11.39 -3.90 15.55
C GLY A 153 -10.09 -3.94 14.72
N SER A 154 -10.16 -3.71 13.42
CA SER A 154 -9.00 -3.68 12.52
C SER A 154 -8.02 -2.54 12.85
N LEU A 155 -8.52 -1.37 13.27
CA LEU A 155 -7.67 -0.28 13.79
C LEU A 155 -6.94 -0.70 15.07
N ARG A 156 -7.63 -1.36 16.00
CA ARG A 156 -7.00 -1.89 17.21
C ARG A 156 -5.96 -2.96 16.87
N THR A 157 -6.27 -3.90 15.98
CA THR A 157 -5.37 -4.98 15.57
C THR A 157 -4.10 -4.41 14.92
N SER A 158 -4.25 -3.46 14.00
CA SER A 158 -3.11 -2.81 13.35
C SER A 158 -2.25 -2.00 14.34
N PHE A 159 -2.88 -1.32 15.31
CA PHE A 159 -2.14 -0.65 16.39
C PHE A 159 -1.35 -1.63 17.26
N ILE A 160 -1.98 -2.72 17.70
CA ILE A 160 -1.31 -3.79 18.47
C ILE A 160 -0.13 -4.35 17.68
N MET A 161 -0.30 -4.57 16.37
CA MET A 161 0.75 -5.09 15.49
C MET A 161 1.99 -4.18 15.48
N ILE A 162 1.80 -2.85 15.42
CA ILE A 162 2.90 -1.89 15.51
C ILE A 162 3.57 -1.94 16.88
N VAL A 163 2.81 -1.87 17.97
CA VAL A 163 3.36 -1.81 19.32
C VAL A 163 4.17 -3.07 19.67
N TYR A 164 3.63 -4.24 19.33
CA TYR A 164 4.26 -5.52 19.63
C TYR A 164 5.38 -5.91 18.67
N ASN A 165 5.55 -5.20 17.55
CA ASN A 165 6.64 -5.41 16.58
C ASN A 165 7.43 -4.13 16.30
N LEU A 166 7.42 -3.20 17.26
CA LEU A 166 7.96 -1.85 17.10
C LEU A 166 9.39 -1.81 16.50
N PRO A 167 10.35 -2.64 16.93
CA PRO A 167 11.69 -2.62 16.35
C PRO A 167 11.72 -2.93 14.84
N VAL A 168 10.91 -3.91 14.42
CA VAL A 168 10.79 -4.26 12.99
C VAL A 168 10.03 -3.17 12.23
N CYS A 169 8.98 -2.60 12.82
CA CYS A 169 8.25 -1.48 12.23
C CYS A 169 9.12 -0.24 12.04
N ILE A 170 10.07 0.03 12.95
CA ILE A 170 11.06 1.11 12.80
C ILE A 170 11.97 0.83 11.61
N ALA A 171 12.47 -0.39 11.45
CA ALA A 171 13.30 -0.74 10.28
C ALA A 171 12.51 -0.61 8.97
N ALA A 172 11.25 -1.07 8.95
CA ALA A 172 10.36 -0.91 7.81
C ALA A 172 10.10 0.57 7.50
N TYR A 173 9.87 1.39 8.53
CA TYR A 173 9.74 2.85 8.40
C TYR A 173 10.98 3.46 7.74
N VAL A 174 12.19 3.11 8.19
CA VAL A 174 13.43 3.63 7.60
C VAL A 174 13.56 3.21 6.14
N ALA A 175 13.29 1.94 5.81
CA ALA A 175 13.33 1.46 4.44
C ALA A 175 12.32 2.19 3.53
N LEU A 176 11.08 2.35 3.99
CA LEU A 176 10.04 3.09 3.26
C LEU A 176 10.36 4.58 3.13
N TRP A 177 10.98 5.19 4.14
CA TRP A 177 11.41 6.58 4.07
C TRP A 177 12.45 6.79 2.95
N PHE A 178 13.41 5.89 2.79
CA PHE A 178 14.36 5.94 1.67
C PHE A 178 13.64 5.80 0.31
N ILE A 179 12.69 4.88 0.20
CA ILE A 179 11.89 4.69 -1.03
C ILE A 179 11.07 5.95 -1.34
N ASN A 180 10.43 6.54 -0.33
CA ASN A 180 9.62 7.75 -0.50
C ASN A 180 10.50 8.96 -0.84
N LYS A 181 11.69 9.10 -0.25
CA LYS A 181 12.63 10.17 -0.65
C LYS A 181 13.10 10.03 -2.09
N LEU A 182 13.34 8.80 -2.55
CA LEU A 182 13.64 8.55 -3.96
C LEU A 182 12.45 8.95 -4.85
N LEU A 183 11.24 8.53 -4.47
CA LEU A 183 10.01 8.86 -5.18
C LEU A 183 9.77 10.38 -5.23
N ASP A 184 9.87 11.10 -4.12
CA ASP A 184 9.71 12.56 -4.04
C ASP A 184 10.70 13.29 -4.96
N GLY A 185 11.96 12.84 -4.99
CA GLY A 185 12.98 13.40 -5.88
C GLY A 185 12.64 13.18 -7.35
N LEU A 186 12.21 11.96 -7.70
CA LEU A 186 11.77 11.62 -9.06
C LEU A 186 10.51 12.38 -9.49
N LEU A 187 9.53 12.53 -8.60
CA LEU A 187 8.31 13.29 -8.85
C LEU A 187 8.60 14.78 -9.04
N SER A 188 9.41 15.36 -8.16
CA SER A 188 9.81 16.77 -8.24
C SER A 188 10.52 17.05 -9.57
N PHE A 189 11.41 16.16 -10.00
CA PHE A 189 12.08 16.25 -11.30
C PHE A 189 11.08 16.20 -12.48
N VAL A 190 10.11 15.28 -12.43
CA VAL A 190 9.20 15.04 -13.54
C VAL A 190 8.09 16.07 -13.68
N ILE A 191 7.56 16.55 -12.55
CA ILE A 191 6.57 17.63 -12.52
C ILE A 191 7.23 18.93 -13.00
N GLY A 192 8.47 19.19 -12.56
CA GLY A 192 9.23 20.39 -12.93
C GLY A 192 9.72 20.44 -14.39
N TYR A 193 10.17 19.31 -14.96
CA TYR A 193 10.93 19.34 -16.21
C TYR A 193 10.38 18.49 -17.37
N PHE A 194 9.92 17.25 -17.14
CA PHE A 194 9.90 16.24 -18.22
C PHE A 194 8.60 15.47 -18.50
N GLY A 195 7.54 15.59 -17.70
CA GLY A 195 6.35 14.75 -18.00
C GLY A 195 5.07 14.94 -17.18
N GLY A 196 5.07 15.84 -16.18
CA GLY A 196 3.88 16.11 -15.37
C GLY A 196 3.25 14.85 -14.76
N LEU A 197 1.92 14.79 -14.62
CA LEU A 197 1.24 13.72 -13.88
C LEU A 197 1.42 12.33 -14.53
N THR A 198 1.66 12.26 -15.84
CA THR A 198 1.73 10.98 -16.57
C THR A 198 2.95 10.16 -16.16
N LEU A 199 4.13 10.79 -16.13
CA LEU A 199 5.36 10.11 -15.76
C LEU A 199 5.44 9.89 -14.24
N ALA A 200 4.76 10.72 -13.44
CA ALA A 200 4.54 10.46 -12.01
C ALA A 200 3.81 9.12 -11.76
N VAL A 201 2.84 8.77 -12.60
CA VAL A 201 2.10 7.49 -12.50
C VAL A 201 3.02 6.30 -12.71
N LEU A 202 3.94 6.39 -13.66
CA LEU A 202 4.87 5.31 -13.95
C LEU A 202 5.77 5.04 -12.73
N PHE A 203 6.21 6.08 -12.03
CA PHE A 203 6.96 5.90 -10.79
C PHE A 203 6.11 5.36 -9.65
N TYR A 204 4.84 5.76 -9.54
CA TYR A 204 3.92 5.14 -8.58
C TYR A 204 3.69 3.66 -8.88
N ILE A 205 3.47 3.28 -10.14
CA ILE A 205 3.34 1.88 -10.57
C ILE A 205 4.62 1.10 -10.24
N LEU A 206 5.80 1.72 -10.32
CA LEU A 206 7.07 1.06 -10.03
C LEU A 206 7.40 0.95 -8.53
N LEU A 207 7.03 1.94 -7.73
CA LEU A 207 7.50 2.03 -6.34
C LEU A 207 6.45 1.61 -5.32
N ILE A 208 5.16 1.88 -5.55
CA ILE A 208 4.09 1.51 -4.60
C ILE A 208 4.00 -0.02 -4.39
N PRO A 209 4.06 -0.88 -5.43
CA PRO A 209 4.04 -2.33 -5.21
C PRO A 209 5.16 -2.84 -4.30
N ILE A 210 6.34 -2.21 -4.34
CA ILE A 210 7.46 -2.58 -3.47
C ILE A 210 7.12 -2.27 -2.01
N GLN A 211 6.57 -1.07 -1.75
CA GLN A 211 6.19 -0.64 -0.42
C GLN A 211 5.08 -1.53 0.16
N VAL A 212 4.03 -1.77 -0.62
CA VAL A 212 2.89 -2.59 -0.19
C VAL A 212 3.30 -4.05 0.00
N ALA A 213 4.15 -4.62 -0.87
CA ALA A 213 4.63 -5.99 -0.72
C ALA A 213 5.47 -6.19 0.54
N LEU A 214 6.32 -5.22 0.89
CA LEU A 214 7.10 -5.26 2.14
C LEU A 214 6.17 -5.34 3.35
N ILE A 215 5.18 -4.46 3.42
CA ILE A 215 4.25 -4.43 4.56
C ILE A 215 3.31 -5.63 4.56
N ALA A 216 2.85 -6.10 3.39
CA ALA A 216 2.04 -7.32 3.27
C ALA A 216 2.77 -8.54 3.87
N ASN A 217 4.05 -8.72 3.53
CA ASN A 217 4.82 -9.85 4.04
C ASN A 217 5.13 -9.73 5.53
N LEU A 218 5.34 -8.51 6.05
CA LEU A 218 5.43 -8.27 7.49
C LEU A 218 4.10 -8.60 8.19
N TYR A 219 2.98 -8.15 7.64
CA TYR A 219 1.64 -8.43 8.16
C TYR A 219 1.38 -9.93 8.28
N VAL A 220 1.62 -10.68 7.19
CA VAL A 220 1.52 -12.14 7.16
C VAL A 220 2.45 -12.78 8.19
N LYS A 221 3.70 -12.34 8.27
CA LYS A 221 4.67 -12.88 9.24
C LYS A 221 4.23 -12.65 10.69
N PHE A 222 3.74 -11.46 11.02
CA PHE A 222 3.30 -11.15 12.37
C PHE A 222 2.08 -11.97 12.77
N ILE A 223 1.09 -12.06 11.89
CA ILE A 223 -0.13 -12.83 12.14
C ILE A 223 0.19 -14.32 12.37
N HIS A 224 1.06 -14.91 11.56
CA HIS A 224 1.41 -16.32 11.72
C HIS A 224 2.40 -16.57 12.87
N GLY A 225 3.29 -15.63 13.16
CA GLY A 225 4.27 -15.76 14.24
C GLY A 225 3.67 -15.53 15.63
N GLN A 226 2.61 -14.71 15.73
CA GLN A 226 2.04 -14.27 17.00
C GLN A 226 0.49 -14.26 16.97
N PRO A 227 -0.18 -15.35 16.55
CA PRO A 227 -1.63 -15.35 16.30
C PRO A 227 -2.46 -15.01 17.55
N SER A 228 -1.98 -15.38 18.74
CA SER A 228 -2.64 -15.11 20.03
C SER A 228 -2.72 -13.62 20.39
N LEU A 229 -1.97 -12.75 19.71
CA LEU A 229 -2.10 -11.30 19.89
C LEU A 229 -3.24 -10.69 19.08
N TYR A 230 -3.62 -11.31 17.98
CA TYR A 230 -4.51 -10.72 16.97
C TYR A 230 -5.87 -11.41 16.90
N PHE A 231 -5.93 -12.69 17.24
CA PHE A 231 -7.17 -13.46 17.24
C PHE A 231 -7.51 -13.92 18.66
N LYS A 232 -8.80 -13.85 19.02
CA LYS A 232 -9.30 -14.53 20.20
C LYS A 232 -9.15 -16.03 19.98
N GLN A 233 -8.41 -16.71 20.85
CA GLN A 233 -8.38 -18.17 20.83
C GLN A 233 -9.76 -18.70 21.26
N PRO A 234 -10.31 -19.72 20.59
CA PRO A 234 -11.50 -20.39 21.10
C PRO A 234 -11.17 -20.94 22.50
N GLU A 235 -12.04 -20.63 23.46
CA GLU A 235 -11.99 -21.18 24.82
C GLU A 235 -12.19 -22.70 24.81
#